data_AF-A0A151QS48-F1
#
_entry.id   AF-A0A151QS48-F1
#
_cell.length_a   1.000
_cell.length_b   1.000
_cell.length_c   1.000
_cell.angle_alpha   90.00
_cell.angle_beta   90.00
_cell.angle_gamma   90.00
#
_symmetry.space_group_name_H-M   'P 1'
#
loop_
_entity.id
_entity.type
_entity.pdbx_description
1 polymer ?
#
loop_
_entity_poly.entity_id
_entity_poly.type
_entity_poly.pdbx_seq_one_letter_code
_entity_poly.pdbx_strand_id
1 'polypeptide(L)' 'VEHEAFCEFLSIVTPSLNVVSHTTLACDIYKLWDSEREKLKEIISQNCQRVCLTIKTWTSSQNLRYMCLTSHFIDNN' A
#
# COMPACT_ATOMS: atom_id res chain seq x y z
N VAL A 1 -15.11 7.24 9.74
CA VAL A 1 -15.81 5.94 9.54
C VAL A 1 -16.16 5.29 10.87
N GLU A 2 -15.45 5.61 11.95
CA GLU A 2 -15.71 5.03 13.29
C GLU A 2 -16.82 5.73 14.09
N HIS A 3 -17.50 6.72 13.50
CA HIS A 3 -18.63 7.37 14.15
C HIS A 3 -19.78 6.36 14.22
N GLU A 4 -20.31 6.11 15.43
CA GLU A 4 -21.29 5.05 15.70
C GLU A 4 -22.50 5.11 14.77
N ALA A 5 -23.08 6.30 14.57
CA ALA A 5 -24.20 6.50 13.64
C ALA A 5 -23.87 6.14 12.17
N PHE A 6 -22.61 6.27 11.75
CA PHE A 6 -22.19 5.89 10.40
C PHE A 6 -22.01 4.36 10.30
N CYS A 7 -21.48 3.72 11.33
CA CYS A 7 -21.40 2.25 11.41
C CYS A 7 -22.80 1.61 11.40
N GLU A 8 -23.74 2.18 12.15
CA GLU A 8 -25.14 1.74 12.18
C GLU A 8 -25.83 1.95 10.82
N PHE A 9 -25.60 3.11 10.18
CA PHE A 9 -26.10 3.34 8.83
C PHE A 9 -25.57 2.28 7.84
N LEU A 10 -24.27 1.97 7.91
CA LEU A 10 -23.66 0.96 7.04
C LEU A 10 -24.17 -0.45 7.30
N SER A 11 -24.47 -0.81 8.55
CA SER A 11 -25.01 -2.14 8.88
C SER A 11 -26.42 -2.35 8.31
N ILE A 12 -27.19 -1.26 8.13
CA ILE A 12 -28.52 -1.31 7.50
C ILE A 12 -28.40 -1.37 5.97
N VAL A 13 -27.58 -0.51 5.36
CA VAL A 13 -27.49 -0.36 3.90
C VAL A 13 -26.70 -1.50 3.25
N THR A 14 -25.73 -2.06 3.95
CA THR A 14 -24.92 -3.18 3.46
C THR A 14 -24.63 -4.15 4.60
N PRO A 15 -25.58 -5.00 4.99
CA PRO A 15 -25.46 -5.88 6.16
C PRO A 15 -24.31 -6.91 6.06
N SER A 16 -23.87 -7.22 4.84
CA SER A 16 -22.72 -8.08 4.57
C SER A 16 -21.37 -7.36 4.71
N LEU A 17 -21.36 -6.04 4.82
CA LEU A 17 -20.14 -5.25 4.97
C LEU A 17 -19.66 -5.35 6.42
N ASN A 18 -18.49 -5.95 6.61
CA ASN A 18 -17.80 -5.90 7.89
C ASN A 18 -17.03 -4.59 8.03
N VAL A 19 -17.50 -3.69 8.89
CA VAL A 19 -16.82 -2.42 9.17
C VAL A 19 -15.63 -2.69 10.10
N VAL A 20 -14.43 -2.72 9.54
CA VAL A 20 -13.19 -2.85 10.32
C VAL A 20 -12.72 -1.50 10.84
N SER A 21 -12.07 -1.50 12.02
CA SER A 21 -11.45 -0.29 12.56
C SER A 21 -10.29 0.20 11.69
N HIS A 22 -9.93 1.48 11.80
CA HIS A 22 -8.77 2.03 11.09
C HIS A 22 -7.47 1.30 11.49
N THR A 23 -7.36 0.91 12.76
CA THR A 23 -6.22 0.14 13.29
C THR A 23 -6.13 -1.24 12.65
N THR A 24 -7.25 -1.97 12.59
CA THR A 24 -7.30 -3.30 11.96
C THR A 24 -6.93 -3.21 10.49
N LEU A 25 -7.52 -2.25 9.76
CA LEU A 25 -7.23 -2.03 8.35
C LEU A 25 -5.74 -1.70 8.12
N ALA A 26 -5.16 -0.82 8.94
CA ALA A 26 -3.74 -0.48 8.86
C ALA A 26 -2.84 -1.70 9.12
N CYS A 27 -3.17 -2.53 10.12
CA CYS A 27 -2.45 -3.76 10.39
C CYS A 27 -2.51 -4.74 9.20
N ASP A 28 -3.68 -4.90 8.59
CA ASP A 28 -3.85 -5.83 7.47
C ASP A 28 -3.15 -5.34 6.21
N ILE A 29 -3.20 -4.04 5.91
CA ILE A 29 -2.41 -3.42 4.82
C ILE A 29 -0.91 -3.64 5.06
N TYR A 30 -0.44 -3.46 6.29
CA TYR A 30 0.97 -3.65 6.62
C TYR A 30 1.42 -5.10 6.42
N LYS A 31 0.62 -6.08 6.87
CA LYS A 31 0.90 -7.51 6.65
C LYS A 31 0.97 -7.87 5.17
N LEU A 32 0.01 -7.36 4.39
CA LEU A 32 0.01 -7.57 2.94
C LEU A 32 1.29 -6.99 2.32
N TRP A 33 1.61 -5.74 2.63
CA TRP A 33 2.82 -5.09 2.16
C TRP A 33 4.10 -5.87 2.52
N ASP A 34 4.20 -6.35 3.77
CA ASP A 34 5.37 -7.08 4.24
C ASP A 34 5.57 -8.39 3.45
N SER A 35 4.49 -9.14 3.24
CA SER A 35 4.54 -10.38 2.45
C SER A 35 4.86 -10.14 0.97
N GLU A 36 4.26 -9.13 0.33
CA GLU A 36 4.55 -8.79 -1.06
C GLU A 36 5.97 -8.23 -1.23
N ARG A 37 6.49 -7.52 -0.21
CA ARG A 37 7.87 -7.03 -0.21
C ARG A 37 8.88 -8.16 -0.27
N GLU A 38 8.69 -9.22 0.52
CA GLU A 38 9.61 -10.36 0.50
C GLU A 38 9.55 -11.11 -0.85
N LYS A 39 8.35 -11.34 -1.40
CA LYS A 39 8.20 -11.91 -2.75
C LYS A 39 8.92 -11.06 -3.81
N LEU A 40 8.78 -9.74 -3.76
CA LEU A 40 9.44 -8.84 -4.70
C LEU A 40 10.97 -8.91 -4.58
N LYS A 41 11.51 -9.01 -3.36
CA LYS A 41 12.96 -9.21 -3.17
C LYS A 41 13.44 -10.51 -3.80
N GLU A 42 12.70 -11.61 -3.61
CA GLU A 42 13.01 -12.90 -4.23
C GLU A 42 13.04 -12.77 -5.76
N ILE A 43 11.99 -12.21 -6.37
CA ILE A 43 11.90 -11.99 -7.83
C ILE A 43 13.06 -11.15 -8.33
N ILE A 44 13.37 -10.04 -7.66
CA ILE A 44 14.48 -9.18 -8.07
C ILE A 44 15.82 -9.92 -7.97
N SER A 45 16.02 -10.69 -6.90
CA SER A 45 17.29 -11.41 -6.67
C SER A 45 17.51 -12.59 -7.62
N GLN A 46 16.45 -13.29 -8.02
CA GLN A 46 16.52 -14.53 -8.79
C GLN A 46 16.24 -14.33 -10.29
N ASN A 47 15.38 -13.37 -10.64
CA ASN A 47 14.79 -13.28 -11.97
C ASN A 47 15.10 -11.98 -12.70
N CYS A 48 15.78 -11.01 -12.08
CA CYS A 48 16.06 -9.72 -12.72
C CYS A 48 17.56 -9.52 -12.92
N GLN A 49 18.01 -9.34 -14.17
CA GLN A 49 19.41 -9.03 -14.45
C GLN A 49 19.77 -7.57 -14.21
N ARG A 50 18.82 -6.65 -14.43
CA ARG A 50 19.01 -5.20 -14.29
C ARG A 50 17.81 -4.57 -13.62
N VAL A 51 18.10 -3.63 -12.72
CA VAL A 51 17.12 -2.80 -12.05
C VAL A 51 17.51 -1.35 -12.27
N CYS A 52 16.57 -0.54 -12.76
CA CYS A 52 16.72 0.90 -12.89
C CYS A 52 15.85 1.61 -11.85
N LEU A 53 16.38 2.66 -11.23
CA LEU A 53 15.69 3.41 -10.20
C LEU A 53 15.39 4.83 -10.68
N THR A 54 14.13 5.24 -10.56
CA THR A 54 13.69 6.61 -10.79
C THR A 54 13.38 7.26 -9.46
N ILE A 55 14.05 8.38 -9.16
CA ILE A 55 13.74 9.21 -7.99
C ILE A 55 12.88 10.37 -8.45
N LYS A 56 11.64 10.44 -7.97
CA LYS A 56 10.74 11.58 -8.16
C LYS A 56 10.68 12.39 -6.88
N THR A 57 11.05 13.66 -6.94
CA THR A 57 10.91 14.59 -5.81
C THR A 57 9.88 15.66 -6.15
N TRP A 58 9.16 16.14 -5.14
CA TRP A 58 8.26 17.28 -5.28
C TRP A 58 8.12 18.02 -3.95
N THR A 59 7.73 19.29 -4.02
CA THR A 59 7.39 20.10 -2.84
C THR A 59 5.90 20.43 -2.91
N SER A 60 5.15 20.20 -1.83
CA SER A 60 3.74 20.58 -1.78
C SER A 60 3.56 22.09 -1.64
N SER A 61 2.33 22.57 -1.86
CA SER A 61 1.94 23.96 -1.59
C SER A 61 2.11 24.37 -0.11
N GLN A 62 2.27 23.41 0.79
CA GLN A 62 2.52 23.62 2.22
C GLN A 62 4.03 23.63 2.54
N ASN A 63 4.91 23.70 1.53
CA ASN A 63 6.37 23.61 1.65
C ASN A 63 6.92 22.29 2.22
N LEU A 64 6.15 21.20 2.14
CA LEU A 64 6.63 19.86 2.51
C LEU A 64 7.34 19.20 1.33
N ARG A 65 8.52 18.62 1.57
CA ARG A 65 9.31 17.92 0.54
C ARG A 65 9.00 16.43 0.58
N TYR A 66 8.74 15.86 -0.59
CA TYR A 66 8.46 14.44 -0.77
C TYR A 66 9.45 13.82 -1.75
N MET A 67 9.67 12.52 -1.56
CA MET A 67 10.48 11.69 -2.45
C MET A 67 9.77 10.36 -2.65
N CYS A 68 9.65 9.93 -3.91
CA CYS A 68 9.24 8.60 -4.29
C CYS A 68 10.38 7.94 -5.05
N LEU A 69 10.68 6.71 -4.69
CA LEU A 69 11.59 5.84 -5.42
C LEU A 69 10.76 4.81 -6.17
N THR A 70 10.93 4.74 -7.48
CA THR A 70 10.29 3.73 -8.33
C THR A 70 11.36 2.83 -8.92
N SER A 71 11.18 1.52 -8.77
CA SER A 71 12.05 0.50 -9.35
C SER A 71 11.44 -0.01 -10.65
N HIS A 72 12.24 -0.05 -11.72
CA HIS A 72 11.90 -0.61 -13.02
C HIS A 72 12.81 -1.80 -13.28
N PHE A 73 12.23 -2.96 -13.51
CA PHE A 73 12.96 -4.18 -13.82
C PHE A 73 12.22 -4.97 -14.92
N ILE A 74 12.97 -5.83 -15.61
CA ILE A 74 12.43 -6.83 -16.53
C ILE A 74 12.79 -8.17 -15.90
N ASP A 75 11.79 -9.01 -15.64
CA ASP A 75 12.02 -10.38 -15.20
C ASP A 75 12.41 -11.27 -16.39
N ASN A 76 13.06 -12.39 -16.10
CA ASN A 76 13.57 -13.33 -17.12
C ASN A 76 12.51 -14.35 -17.59
N ASN A 77 11.22 -14.15 -17.26
CA ASN A 77 10.15 -15.05 -17.69
C ASN A 77 9.57 -14.69 -19.06
#